data_AF-K0TKC2-F1
#
_entry.id   AF-K0TKC2-F1
#
_cell.length_a   1.000
_cell.length_b   1.000
_cell.length_c   1.000
_cell.angle_alpha   90.00
_cell.angle_beta   90.00
_cell.angle_gamma   90.00
#
_symmetry.space_group_name_H-M   'P 1'
#
loop_
_entity.id
_entity.type
_entity.pdbx_description
1 polymer ?
#
loop_
_entity_poly.entity_id
_entity_poly.type
_entity_poly.pdbx_seq_one_letter_code
_entity_poly.pdbx_strand_id
1 'polypeptide(L)'
;MSTMEPAVAMPIAVKGVQMVEVSAPSDLPGGYVFDAVANGQTFSVTVPAGGVSRGQTFRAPFEPGGGGVPASAVPEGLWKDGLCDCCMFGCCHPTLWMGMCCPLALLGQVQNRLRLNWLGVRANPGDQSPFKVLLGITFFAMVWSQLFSSLLSGYIDPNTGLPIEGSPFWSIYSVNIAFSLALGVFSIYVIFKTRQHIRERSGIPEKSCQGCEDCCCAFWCGCCTVTQMARQTAEYETYVAQCCSETGLPVSAPQLQFGGTEIV
;
A
#
# COMPACT_ATOMS: atom_id res chain seq x y z
N MET A 1 -21.79 26.12 -55.83
CA MET A 1 -21.33 27.03 -54.76
C MET A 1 -22.26 26.78 -53.58
N SER A 2 -21.88 25.87 -52.68
CA SER A 2 -22.73 25.34 -51.61
C SER A 2 -22.44 26.11 -50.33
N THR A 3 -23.40 26.88 -49.85
CA THR A 3 -23.34 27.57 -48.56
C THR A 3 -23.64 26.57 -47.45
N MET A 4 -22.64 26.24 -46.62
CA MET A 4 -22.84 25.49 -45.38
C MET A 4 -23.44 26.42 -44.31
N GLU A 5 -24.59 26.04 -43.78
CA GLU A 5 -25.15 26.62 -42.56
C GLU A 5 -24.34 26.17 -41.32
N PRO A 6 -24.10 27.05 -40.35
CA PRO A 6 -23.44 26.68 -39.11
C PRO A 6 -24.38 25.87 -38.21
N ALA A 7 -23.87 24.75 -37.69
CA ALA A 7 -24.55 23.95 -36.69
C ALA A 7 -24.75 24.77 -35.41
N VAL A 8 -26.02 25.02 -35.07
CA VAL A 8 -26.41 25.64 -33.80
C VAL A 8 -26.38 24.55 -32.72
N ALA A 9 -25.34 24.57 -31.89
CA ALA A 9 -25.29 23.76 -30.69
C ALA A 9 -26.26 24.34 -29.65
N MET A 10 -27.30 23.58 -29.29
CA MET A 10 -28.19 23.95 -28.19
C MET A 10 -27.47 23.75 -26.86
N PRO A 11 -27.62 24.67 -25.89
CA PRO A 11 -27.13 24.45 -24.53
C PRO A 11 -27.94 23.30 -23.90
N ILE A 12 -27.28 22.17 -23.66
CA ILE A 12 -27.81 21.14 -22.76
C ILE A 12 -27.85 21.78 -21.38
N ALA A 13 -29.04 21.88 -20.79
CA ALA A 13 -29.21 22.35 -19.43
C ALA A 13 -28.53 21.37 -18.47
N VAL A 14 -27.27 21.65 -18.13
CA VAL A 14 -26.52 20.90 -17.12
C VAL A 14 -27.14 21.26 -15.77
N LYS A 15 -27.77 20.27 -15.15
CA LYS A 15 -28.28 20.31 -13.77
C LYS A 15 -27.18 20.93 -12.88
N GLY A 16 -27.50 22.03 -12.20
CA GLY A 16 -26.52 22.96 -11.63
C GLY A 16 -25.37 22.30 -10.87
N VAL A 17 -24.20 22.22 -11.51
CA VAL A 17 -22.95 21.80 -10.88
C VAL A 17 -22.53 22.92 -9.93
N GLN A 18 -22.47 22.62 -8.63
CA GLN A 18 -22.03 23.59 -7.64
C GLN A 18 -20.54 23.80 -7.82
N MET A 19 -20.08 25.04 -8.02
CA MET A 19 -18.64 25.31 -8.10
C MET A 19 -18.12 25.66 -6.71
N VAL A 20 -17.04 25.02 -6.29
CA VAL A 20 -16.34 25.33 -5.03
C VAL A 20 -14.97 25.93 -5.33
N GLU A 21 -14.54 26.84 -4.46
CA GLU A 21 -13.23 27.48 -4.58
C GLU A 21 -12.21 26.67 -3.77
N VAL A 22 -11.12 26.29 -4.44
CA VAL A 22 -10.08 25.42 -3.89
C VAL A 22 -8.78 26.19 -3.93
N SER A 23 -8.06 26.23 -2.81
CA SER A 23 -6.72 26.82 -2.73
C SER A 23 -5.66 25.76 -3.00
N ALA A 24 -4.73 26.04 -3.91
CA ALA A 24 -3.68 25.10 -4.28
C ALA A 24 -2.63 24.97 -3.15
N PRO A 25 -2.29 23.74 -2.70
CA PRO A 25 -1.33 23.55 -1.60
C PRO A 25 0.12 23.85 -2.00
N SER A 26 0.44 23.74 -3.30
CA SER A 26 1.75 23.91 -3.89
C SER A 26 1.64 24.37 -5.35
N ASP A 27 2.77 24.60 -6.01
CA ASP A 27 2.80 24.85 -7.45
C ASP A 27 2.52 23.52 -8.18
N LEU A 28 1.39 23.42 -8.87
CA LEU A 28 0.92 22.19 -9.51
C LEU A 28 0.78 22.39 -11.03
N PRO A 29 1.26 21.45 -11.86
CA PRO A 29 1.11 21.54 -13.31
C PRO A 29 -0.34 21.32 -13.74
N GLY A 30 -0.71 21.87 -14.90
CA GLY A 30 -2.05 21.68 -15.46
C GLY A 30 -2.38 20.21 -15.72
N GLY A 31 -3.60 19.80 -15.40
CA GLY A 31 -4.06 18.41 -15.50
C GLY A 31 -3.70 17.52 -14.31
N TYR A 32 -2.94 18.02 -13.33
CA TYR A 32 -2.72 17.32 -12.08
C TYR A 32 -4.04 17.14 -11.31
N VAL A 33 -4.25 15.99 -10.67
CA VAL A 33 -5.46 15.72 -9.88
C VAL A 33 -5.06 15.58 -8.42
N PHE A 34 -5.72 16.33 -7.54
CA PHE A 34 -5.54 16.22 -6.09
C PHE A 34 -6.88 16.26 -5.37
N ASP A 35 -6.88 15.85 -4.11
CA ASP A 35 -8.10 15.77 -3.32
C ASP A 35 -8.30 17.06 -2.51
N ALA A 36 -9.51 17.61 -2.55
CA ALA A 36 -9.93 18.77 -1.77
C ALA A 36 -11.13 18.41 -0.90
N VAL A 37 -11.30 19.12 0.22
CA VAL A 37 -12.43 18.91 1.13
C VAL A 37 -13.36 20.10 1.06
N ALA A 38 -14.63 19.86 0.73
CA ALA A 38 -15.70 20.86 0.77
C ALA A 38 -16.90 20.29 1.52
N ASN A 39 -17.45 21.05 2.46
CA ASN A 39 -18.59 20.61 3.31
C ASN A 39 -18.35 19.28 4.03
N GLY A 40 -17.10 19.00 4.44
CA GLY A 40 -16.72 17.73 5.08
C GLY A 40 -16.67 16.53 4.13
N GLN A 41 -16.89 16.74 2.83
CA GLN A 41 -16.80 15.72 1.79
C GLN A 41 -15.53 15.95 0.97
N THR A 42 -14.71 14.91 0.83
CA THR A 42 -13.56 14.95 -0.07
C THR A 42 -14.01 14.72 -1.51
N PHE A 43 -13.46 15.47 -2.45
CA PHE A 43 -13.70 15.32 -3.88
C PHE A 43 -12.41 15.59 -4.66
N SER A 44 -12.22 14.90 -5.78
CA SER A 44 -11.01 15.08 -6.60
C SER A 44 -11.14 16.28 -7.52
N VAL A 45 -10.11 17.13 -7.50
CA VAL A 45 -10.01 18.38 -8.24
C VAL A 45 -8.93 18.25 -9.29
N THR A 46 -9.26 18.58 -10.54
CA THR A 46 -8.27 18.65 -11.62
C THR A 46 -7.77 20.09 -11.77
N VAL A 47 -6.46 20.27 -11.76
CA VAL A 47 -5.80 21.56 -11.96
C VAL A 47 -6.05 22.06 -13.39
N PRO A 48 -6.47 23.32 -13.58
CA PRO A 48 -6.77 23.88 -14.89
C PRO A 48 -5.54 23.88 -15.82
N ALA A 49 -5.81 23.95 -17.12
CA ALA A 49 -4.76 24.12 -18.12
C ALA A 49 -3.94 25.38 -17.82
N GLY A 50 -2.61 25.24 -17.76
CA GLY A 50 -1.69 26.31 -17.33
C GLY A 50 -1.10 26.13 -15.93
N GLY A 51 -1.65 25.20 -15.13
CA GLY A 51 -1.19 24.97 -13.76
C GLY A 51 -1.72 26.01 -12.78
N VAL A 52 -1.35 25.85 -11.51
CA VAL A 52 -1.69 26.77 -10.41
C VAL A 52 -0.47 26.98 -9.52
N SER A 53 -0.31 28.19 -9.00
CA SER A 53 0.73 28.50 -8.01
C SER A 53 0.24 28.21 -6.58
N ARG A 54 1.15 27.98 -5.65
CA ARG A 54 0.85 27.78 -4.23
C ARG A 54 -0.02 28.93 -3.68
N GLY A 55 -1.12 28.57 -3.03
CA GLY A 55 -2.09 29.50 -2.45
C GLY A 55 -3.04 30.14 -3.47
N GLN A 56 -2.85 29.92 -4.78
CA GLN A 56 -3.78 30.38 -5.81
C GLN A 56 -5.11 29.64 -5.64
N THR A 57 -6.20 30.40 -5.61
CA THR A 57 -7.53 29.83 -5.63
C THR A 57 -8.02 29.62 -7.05
N PHE A 58 -8.71 28.52 -7.28
CA PHE A 58 -9.40 28.25 -8.55
C PHE A 58 -10.71 27.51 -8.28
N ARG A 59 -11.61 27.53 -9.27
CA ARG A 59 -12.94 26.94 -9.13
C ARG A 59 -12.97 25.53 -9.68
N ALA A 60 -13.48 24.60 -8.90
CA ALA A 60 -13.66 23.21 -9.26
C ALA A 60 -15.15 22.81 -9.17
N PRO A 61 -15.63 21.95 -10.07
CA PRO A 61 -16.98 21.40 -9.95
C PRO A 61 -17.09 20.48 -8.73
N PHE A 62 -18.15 20.67 -7.95
CA PHE A 62 -18.56 19.87 -6.80
C PHE A 62 -19.97 19.37 -7.05
N GLU A 63 -20.16 18.05 -6.98
CA GLU A 63 -21.48 17.43 -7.12
C GLU A 63 -21.99 17.00 -5.74
N PRO A 64 -22.74 17.87 -5.02
CA PRO A 64 -23.31 17.52 -3.74
C PRO A 64 -24.30 16.36 -3.90
N GLY A 65 -24.01 15.22 -3.26
CA GLY A 65 -24.89 14.04 -3.28
C GLY A 65 -24.75 13.13 -4.51
N GLY A 66 -23.74 13.35 -5.36
CA GLY A 66 -23.43 12.46 -6.47
C GLY A 66 -22.81 11.15 -6.02
N GLY A 67 -23.54 10.31 -5.27
CA GLY A 67 -23.24 8.88 -5.03
C GLY A 67 -21.79 8.54 -4.70
N GLY A 68 -21.00 9.50 -4.22
CA GLY A 68 -19.62 9.29 -3.84
C GLY A 68 -19.67 8.34 -2.70
N VAL A 69 -19.33 7.07 -2.97
CA VAL A 69 -19.15 6.05 -1.94
C VAL A 69 -18.39 6.76 -0.83
N PRO A 70 -18.97 6.88 0.38
CA PRO A 70 -18.33 7.63 1.46
C PRO A 70 -16.89 7.12 1.52
N ALA A 71 -15.93 8.03 1.34
CA ALA A 71 -14.52 7.68 1.31
C ALA A 71 -14.30 6.74 2.49
N SER A 72 -13.97 5.48 2.20
CA SER A 72 -14.03 4.38 3.16
C SER A 72 -13.38 4.84 4.45
N ALA A 73 -14.19 5.20 5.44
CA ALA A 73 -13.72 5.97 6.58
C ALA A 73 -12.85 5.02 7.39
N VAL A 74 -11.53 5.16 7.26
CA VAL A 74 -10.58 4.42 8.08
C VAL A 74 -10.93 4.74 9.53
N PRO A 75 -11.22 3.73 10.38
CA PRO A 75 -11.56 3.99 11.77
C PRO A 75 -10.43 4.78 12.44
N GLU A 76 -10.76 5.94 13.00
CA GLU A 76 -9.81 6.73 13.79
C GLU A 76 -9.70 6.12 15.20
N GLY A 77 -8.49 6.11 15.74
CA GLY A 77 -8.20 5.67 17.11
C GLY A 77 -8.19 4.15 17.34
N LEU A 78 -8.53 3.33 16.34
CA LEU A 78 -8.57 1.87 16.48
C LEU A 78 -8.27 1.11 15.17
N TRP A 79 -7.72 -0.09 15.31
CA TRP A 79 -7.61 -1.05 14.21
C TRP A 79 -8.99 -1.58 13.84
N LYS A 80 -9.27 -1.72 12.53
CA LYS A 80 -10.52 -2.27 11.97
C LYS A 80 -10.81 -3.68 12.50
N ASP A 81 -9.77 -4.46 12.78
CA ASP A 81 -9.84 -5.82 13.29
C ASP A 81 -8.64 -6.17 14.18
N GLY A 82 -8.69 -7.34 14.81
CA GLY A 82 -7.62 -7.87 15.65
C GLY A 82 -6.44 -8.44 14.85
N LEU A 83 -5.29 -8.56 15.52
CA LEU A 83 -4.04 -9.02 14.89
C LEU A 83 -4.19 -10.44 14.32
N CYS A 84 -4.88 -11.32 15.05
CA CYS A 84 -5.07 -12.73 14.69
C CYS A 84 -6.32 -12.99 13.84
N ASP A 85 -7.06 -11.95 13.40
CA ASP A 85 -8.24 -12.10 12.56
C ASP A 85 -7.87 -12.30 11.07
N CYS A 86 -6.73 -12.96 10.82
CA CYS A 86 -6.20 -13.18 9.47
C CYS A 86 -7.12 -14.03 8.58
N CYS A 87 -7.99 -14.86 9.18
CA CYS A 87 -8.96 -15.70 8.50
C CYS A 87 -10.36 -15.07 8.38
N MET A 88 -10.56 -13.79 8.70
CA MET A 88 -11.89 -13.14 8.69
C MET A 88 -12.63 -13.30 7.36
N PHE A 89 -11.92 -13.20 6.22
CA PHE A 89 -12.48 -13.37 4.88
C PHE A 89 -12.34 -14.79 4.32
N GLY A 90 -12.00 -15.77 5.18
CA GLY A 90 -11.79 -17.18 4.83
C GLY A 90 -10.34 -17.56 4.50
N CYS A 91 -10.04 -18.85 4.62
CA CYS A 91 -8.68 -19.40 4.45
C CYS A 91 -8.11 -19.26 3.02
N CYS A 92 -8.99 -19.12 2.02
CA CYS A 92 -8.61 -18.98 0.61
C CYS A 92 -8.55 -17.51 0.15
N HIS A 93 -8.71 -16.54 1.07
CA HIS A 93 -8.69 -15.14 0.68
C HIS A 93 -7.29 -14.72 0.20
N PRO A 94 -7.17 -14.01 -0.93
CA PRO A 94 -5.90 -13.57 -1.51
C PRO A 94 -4.93 -12.92 -0.51
N THR A 95 -5.44 -12.07 0.39
CA THR A 95 -4.61 -11.38 1.38
C THR A 95 -4.02 -12.31 2.43
N LEU A 96 -4.74 -13.36 2.83
CA LEU A 96 -4.21 -14.34 3.78
C LEU A 96 -3.11 -15.17 3.11
N TRP A 97 -3.35 -15.63 1.89
CA TRP A 97 -2.36 -16.40 1.13
C TRP A 97 -1.09 -15.58 0.85
N MET A 98 -1.27 -14.33 0.40
CA MET A 98 -0.16 -13.39 0.22
C MET A 98 0.52 -13.05 1.55
N GLY A 99 -0.22 -12.90 2.65
CA GLY A 99 0.34 -12.64 3.97
C GLY A 99 1.21 -13.79 4.49
N MET A 100 0.81 -15.04 4.24
CA MET A 100 1.58 -16.22 4.66
C MET A 100 2.74 -16.54 3.73
N CYS A 101 2.53 -16.50 2.41
CA CYS A 101 3.52 -16.94 1.43
C CYS A 101 4.44 -15.80 0.95
N CYS A 102 3.92 -14.58 0.86
CA CYS A 102 4.60 -13.43 0.23
C CYS A 102 4.39 -12.13 1.05
N PRO A 103 4.69 -12.10 2.36
CA PRO A 103 4.33 -10.98 3.24
C PRO A 103 4.93 -9.65 2.78
N LEU A 104 6.15 -9.64 2.22
CA LEU A 104 6.77 -8.43 1.70
C LEU A 104 6.04 -7.89 0.45
N ALA A 105 5.56 -8.75 -0.44
CA ALA A 105 4.78 -8.31 -1.59
C ALA A 105 3.44 -7.70 -1.16
N LEU A 106 2.74 -8.32 -0.19
CA LEU A 106 1.53 -7.74 0.39
C LEU A 106 1.81 -6.41 1.10
N LEU A 107 2.92 -6.31 1.83
CA LEU A 107 3.35 -5.06 2.45
C LEU A 107 3.59 -3.97 1.39
N GLY A 108 4.18 -4.32 0.25
CA GLY A 108 4.37 -3.38 -0.86
C GLY A 108 3.05 -2.87 -1.44
N GLN A 109 1.99 -3.69 -1.46
CA GLN A 109 0.65 -3.24 -1.81
C GLN A 109 0.11 -2.22 -0.80
N VAL A 110 0.28 -2.50 0.49
CA VAL A 110 -0.10 -1.58 1.57
C VAL A 110 0.66 -0.26 1.44
N GLN A 111 1.99 -0.31 1.26
CA GLN A 111 2.84 0.88 1.09
C GLN A 111 2.43 1.72 -0.12
N ASN A 112 2.07 1.10 -1.25
CA ASN A 112 1.54 1.82 -2.41
C ASN A 112 0.26 2.61 -2.09
N ARG A 113 -0.70 2.00 -1.37
CA ARG A 113 -1.93 2.68 -0.94
C ARG A 113 -1.64 3.86 -0.01
N LEU A 114 -0.61 3.72 0.83
CA LEU A 114 -0.17 4.75 1.77
C LEU A 114 0.73 5.83 1.15
N ARG A 115 1.11 5.70 -0.14
CA ARG A 115 2.10 6.55 -0.81
C ARG A 115 3.46 6.53 -0.11
N LEU A 116 3.88 5.36 0.35
CA LEU A 116 5.19 5.08 0.90
C LEU A 116 6.09 4.43 -0.17
N ASN A 117 7.40 4.59 -0.02
CA ASN A 117 8.40 3.81 -0.75
C ASN A 117 8.62 2.44 -0.07
N TRP A 118 9.48 1.61 -0.66
CA TRP A 118 9.74 0.23 -0.19
C TRP A 118 10.40 0.15 1.20
N LEU A 119 10.88 1.28 1.73
CA LEU A 119 11.44 1.40 3.08
C LEU A 119 10.39 1.86 4.11
N GLY A 120 9.15 2.08 3.71
CA GLY A 120 8.08 2.58 4.59
C GLY A 120 8.19 4.08 4.91
N VAL A 121 8.90 4.85 4.10
CA VAL A 121 8.98 6.33 4.19
C VAL A 121 8.13 6.95 3.09
N ARG A 122 7.69 8.20 3.23
CA ARG A 122 6.93 8.91 2.19
C ARG A 122 7.67 8.85 0.85
N ALA A 123 6.97 8.43 -0.21
CA ALA A 123 7.53 8.32 -1.55
C ALA A 123 7.72 9.69 -2.20
N ASN A 124 8.83 9.86 -2.93
CA ASN A 124 9.07 11.02 -3.78
C ASN A 124 8.62 10.75 -5.22
N PRO A 125 8.35 11.81 -6.02
CA PRO A 125 8.11 11.65 -7.45
C PRO A 125 9.30 10.93 -8.12
N GLY A 126 9.01 9.83 -8.82
CA GLY A 126 10.02 9.00 -9.50
C GLY A 126 10.53 7.81 -8.68
N ASP A 127 10.14 7.67 -7.42
CA ASP A 127 10.44 6.46 -6.64
C ASP A 127 9.81 5.23 -7.31
N GLN A 128 10.52 4.10 -7.25
CA GLN A 128 9.99 2.83 -7.74
C GLN A 128 8.83 2.35 -6.87
N SER A 129 7.86 1.68 -7.50
CA SER A 129 6.71 1.09 -6.80
C SER A 129 7.19 0.11 -5.71
N PRO A 130 6.86 0.32 -4.41
CA PRO A 130 7.21 -0.59 -3.33
C PRO A 130 6.79 -2.03 -3.59
N PHE A 131 5.61 -2.26 -4.17
CA PHE A 131 5.16 -3.58 -4.57
C PHE A 131 6.17 -4.28 -5.49
N LYS A 132 6.64 -3.62 -6.55
CA LYS A 132 7.57 -4.22 -7.52
C LYS A 132 8.92 -4.57 -6.86
N VAL A 133 9.45 -3.67 -6.04
CA VAL A 133 10.72 -3.88 -5.33
C VAL A 133 10.61 -5.04 -4.35
N LEU A 134 9.60 -5.02 -3.47
CA LEU A 134 9.41 -6.05 -2.44
C LEU A 134 8.98 -7.41 -3.03
N LEU A 135 8.25 -7.42 -4.16
CA LEU A 135 7.99 -8.63 -4.93
C LEU A 135 9.29 -9.21 -5.51
N GLY A 136 10.16 -8.36 -6.06
CA GLY A 136 11.48 -8.77 -6.56
C GLY A 136 12.35 -9.38 -5.46
N ILE A 137 12.39 -8.77 -4.28
CA ILE A 137 13.10 -9.30 -3.10
C ILE A 137 12.52 -10.65 -2.69
N THR A 138 11.18 -10.78 -2.69
CA THR A 138 10.50 -12.04 -2.35
C THR A 138 10.85 -13.15 -3.34
N PHE A 139 10.79 -12.86 -4.65
CA PHE A 139 11.17 -13.82 -5.69
C PHE A 139 12.64 -14.23 -5.58
N PHE A 140 13.54 -13.27 -5.36
CA PHE A 140 14.95 -13.55 -5.15
C PHE A 140 15.18 -14.45 -3.93
N ALA A 141 14.53 -14.17 -2.81
CA ALA A 141 14.64 -14.98 -1.59
C ALA A 141 14.12 -16.42 -1.80
N MET A 142 13.02 -16.60 -2.54
CA MET A 142 12.50 -17.93 -2.88
C MET A 142 13.49 -18.70 -3.75
N VAL A 143 14.02 -18.08 -4.82
CA VAL A 143 15.01 -18.71 -5.70
C VAL A 143 16.28 -19.06 -4.93
N TRP A 144 16.77 -18.13 -4.10
CA TRP A 144 17.92 -18.36 -3.22
C TRP A 144 17.69 -19.57 -2.31
N SER A 145 16.54 -19.64 -1.63
CA SER A 145 16.20 -20.76 -0.74
C SER A 145 16.20 -22.11 -1.47
N GLN A 146 15.64 -22.18 -2.68
CA GLN A 146 15.62 -23.42 -3.47
C GLN A 146 17.01 -23.83 -3.96
N LEU A 147 17.79 -22.89 -4.51
CA LEU A 147 19.16 -23.15 -4.95
C LEU A 147 20.04 -23.59 -3.78
N PHE A 148 19.89 -22.92 -2.65
CA PHE A 148 20.69 -23.19 -1.46
C PHE A 148 20.33 -24.54 -0.82
N SER A 149 19.04 -24.88 -0.73
CA SER A 149 18.58 -26.21 -0.28
C SER A 149 19.12 -27.32 -1.20
N SER A 150 19.07 -27.11 -2.52
CA SER A 150 19.63 -28.05 -3.50
C SER A 150 21.14 -28.21 -3.31
N LEU A 151 21.88 -27.10 -3.15
CA LEU A 151 23.32 -27.12 -2.92
C LEU A 151 23.69 -27.87 -1.63
N LEU A 152 23.02 -27.60 -0.52
CA LEU A 152 23.28 -28.30 0.74
C LEU A 152 22.98 -29.79 0.63
N SER A 153 21.91 -30.18 -0.07
CA SER A 153 21.57 -31.59 -0.27
C SER A 153 22.68 -32.39 -0.97
N GLY A 154 23.47 -31.74 -1.84
CA GLY A 154 24.63 -32.35 -2.50
C GLY A 154 25.80 -32.68 -1.56
N TYR A 155 25.81 -32.13 -0.34
CA TYR A 155 26.84 -32.39 0.67
C TYR A 155 26.36 -33.30 1.80
N ILE A 156 25.15 -33.87 1.68
CA ILE A 156 24.61 -34.84 2.64
C ILE A 156 24.83 -36.25 2.07
N ASP A 157 25.43 -37.14 2.88
CA ASP A 157 25.59 -38.54 2.50
C ASP A 157 24.20 -39.22 2.47
N PRO A 158 23.80 -39.80 1.33
CA PRO A 158 22.47 -40.40 1.19
C PRO A 158 22.22 -41.60 2.10
N ASN A 159 23.28 -42.27 2.59
CA ASN A 159 23.14 -43.44 3.45
C ASN A 159 22.95 -43.08 4.93
N THR A 160 23.60 -42.00 5.37
CA THR A 160 23.61 -41.60 6.79
C THR A 160 22.73 -40.40 7.08
N GLY A 161 22.41 -39.58 6.07
CA GLY A 161 21.73 -38.30 6.24
C GLY A 161 22.61 -37.24 6.92
N LEU A 162 23.90 -37.51 7.10
CA LEU A 162 24.84 -36.60 7.74
C LEU A 162 25.67 -35.82 6.70
N PRO A 163 26.20 -34.64 7.06
CA PRO A 163 27.14 -33.93 6.20
C PRO A 163 28.39 -34.77 5.92
N ILE A 164 28.84 -34.79 4.67
CA ILE A 164 30.07 -35.50 4.26
C ILE A 164 31.27 -34.88 4.98
N GLU A 165 32.11 -35.71 5.60
CA GLU A 165 33.30 -35.27 6.31
C GLU A 165 34.28 -34.51 5.39
N GLY A 166 34.80 -33.38 5.85
CA GLY A 166 35.68 -32.50 5.06
C GLY A 166 34.97 -31.63 4.01
N SER A 167 33.65 -31.75 3.84
CA SER A 167 32.89 -30.91 2.92
C SER A 167 32.68 -29.48 3.45
N PRO A 168 32.44 -28.48 2.58
CA PRO A 168 32.18 -27.09 2.99
C PRO A 168 30.77 -26.85 3.55
N PHE A 169 30.03 -27.90 3.95
CA PHE A 169 28.62 -27.83 4.38
C PHE A 169 28.36 -26.73 5.40
N TRP A 170 29.14 -26.67 6.49
CA TRP A 170 28.92 -25.71 7.57
C TRP A 170 29.18 -24.26 7.16
N SER A 171 30.17 -24.02 6.30
CA SER A 171 30.47 -22.69 5.77
C SER A 171 29.33 -22.19 4.89
N ILE A 172 28.84 -23.06 4.00
CA ILE A 172 27.69 -22.79 3.14
C ILE A 172 26.46 -22.49 4.01
N TYR A 173 26.14 -23.38 4.96
CA TYR A 173 25.02 -23.22 5.91
C TYR A 173 25.07 -21.88 6.67
N SER A 174 26.25 -21.48 7.12
CA SER A 174 26.47 -20.21 7.84
C SER A 174 26.15 -18.99 6.97
N VAL A 175 26.50 -19.01 5.68
CA VAL A 175 26.16 -17.93 4.74
C VAL A 175 24.64 -17.79 4.58
N ASN A 176 23.91 -18.90 4.50
CA ASN A 176 22.46 -18.84 4.40
C ASN A 176 21.78 -18.40 5.70
N ILE A 177 22.33 -18.76 6.87
CA ILE A 177 21.87 -18.20 8.14
C ILE A 177 22.06 -16.68 8.12
N ALA A 178 23.24 -16.19 7.77
CA ALA A 178 23.52 -14.75 7.72
C ALA A 178 22.58 -14.02 6.75
N PHE A 179 22.37 -14.58 5.56
CA PHE A 179 21.41 -14.04 4.58
C PHE A 179 19.97 -14.04 5.12
N SER A 180 19.53 -15.14 5.72
CA SER A 180 18.18 -15.27 6.30
C SER A 180 17.96 -14.31 7.46
N LEU A 181 18.97 -14.12 8.32
CA LEU A 181 18.94 -13.13 9.39
C LEU A 181 18.85 -11.71 8.84
N ALA A 182 19.65 -11.37 7.82
CA ALA A 182 19.60 -10.06 7.18
C ALA A 182 18.21 -9.77 6.56
N LEU A 183 17.65 -10.74 5.84
CA LEU A 183 16.31 -10.63 5.25
C LEU A 183 15.22 -10.55 6.33
N GLY A 184 15.36 -11.29 7.42
CA GLY A 184 14.47 -11.23 8.59
C GLY A 184 14.48 -9.86 9.25
N VAL A 185 15.65 -9.31 9.56
CA VAL A 185 15.83 -7.96 10.13
C VAL A 185 15.25 -6.90 9.19
N PHE A 186 15.55 -6.99 7.90
CA PHE A 186 14.97 -6.10 6.90
C PHE A 186 13.43 -6.15 6.90
N SER A 187 12.86 -7.36 6.90
CA SER A 187 11.40 -7.57 6.89
C SER A 187 10.75 -6.98 8.15
N ILE A 188 11.32 -7.24 9.32
CA ILE A 188 10.85 -6.68 10.59
C ILE A 188 10.88 -5.15 10.52
N TYR A 189 12.00 -4.56 10.07
CA TYR A 189 12.15 -3.12 9.95
C TYR A 189 11.07 -2.48 9.07
N VAL A 190 10.83 -3.00 7.87
CA VAL A 190 9.83 -2.41 6.95
C VAL A 190 8.39 -2.61 7.41
N ILE A 191 8.07 -3.76 8.03
CA ILE A 191 6.75 -4.01 8.62
C ILE A 191 6.51 -3.05 9.79
N PHE A 192 7.48 -2.95 10.71
CA PHE A 192 7.46 -2.02 11.83
C PHE A 192 7.22 -0.58 11.36
N LYS A 193 8.04 -0.08 10.41
CA LYS A 193 7.92 1.28 9.89
C LYS A 193 6.56 1.57 9.27
N THR A 194 6.05 0.63 8.46
CA THR A 194 4.76 0.79 7.79
C THR A 194 3.62 0.79 8.81
N ARG A 195 3.69 -0.08 9.82
CA ARG A 195 2.68 -0.16 10.89
C ARG A 195 2.68 1.11 11.74
N GLN A 196 3.84 1.57 12.15
CA GLN A 196 4.02 2.82 12.89
C GLN A 196 3.38 3.99 12.10
N HIS A 197 3.65 4.08 10.79
CA HIS A 197 3.06 5.11 9.94
C HIS A 197 1.53 5.08 9.93
N ILE A 198 0.91 3.89 9.78
CA ILE A 198 -0.55 3.74 9.82
C ILE A 198 -1.09 4.21 11.17
N ARG A 199 -0.43 3.82 12.27
CA ARG A 199 -0.89 4.13 13.62
C ARG A 199 -0.80 5.61 13.95
N GLU A 200 0.33 6.25 13.65
CA GLU A 200 0.51 7.69 13.82
C GLU A 200 -0.55 8.46 13.02
N ARG A 201 -0.81 8.02 11.78
CA ARG A 201 -1.77 8.66 10.88
C ARG A 201 -3.23 8.44 11.27
N SER A 202 -3.56 7.28 11.83
CA SER A 202 -4.92 6.95 12.29
C SER A 202 -5.14 7.22 13.77
N GLY A 203 -4.16 7.79 14.49
CA GLY A 203 -4.25 8.07 15.93
C GLY A 203 -4.40 6.82 16.81
N ILE A 204 -3.86 5.67 16.41
CA ILE A 204 -4.04 4.39 17.10
C ILE A 204 -3.01 4.23 18.25
N PRO A 205 -3.43 4.25 19.53
CA PRO A 205 -2.52 4.13 20.66
C PRO A 205 -1.96 2.71 20.83
N GLU A 206 -0.82 2.59 21.53
CA GLU A 206 -0.27 1.29 21.95
C GLU A 206 -1.12 0.71 23.08
N LYS A 207 -1.27 -0.61 23.10
CA LYS A 207 -2.05 -1.33 24.11
C LYS A 207 -1.19 -2.29 24.93
N SER A 208 -0.26 -3.02 24.30
CA SER A 208 0.39 -4.18 24.92
C SER A 208 1.88 -3.99 25.22
N CYS A 209 2.62 -3.26 24.38
CA CYS A 209 4.06 -3.03 24.55
C CYS A 209 4.37 -1.55 24.27
N GLN A 210 4.36 -0.72 25.32
CA GLN A 210 4.58 0.72 25.15
C GLN A 210 6.00 1.00 24.64
N GLY A 211 6.13 1.68 23.51
CA GLY A 211 7.34 2.01 22.76
C GLY A 211 7.82 0.91 21.80
N CYS A 212 7.19 -0.27 21.81
CA CYS A 212 7.71 -1.48 21.15
C CYS A 212 6.66 -2.32 20.42
N GLU A 213 5.37 -1.98 20.51
CA GLU A 213 4.27 -2.83 20.04
C GLU A 213 4.43 -3.21 18.57
N ASP A 214 4.78 -2.25 17.72
CA ASP A 214 4.90 -2.50 16.29
C ASP A 214 6.09 -3.41 15.95
N CYS A 215 7.18 -3.31 16.72
CA CYS A 215 8.35 -4.17 16.59
C CYS A 215 8.01 -5.60 17.04
N CYS A 216 7.33 -5.75 18.18
CA CYS A 216 6.86 -7.05 18.67
C CYS A 216 5.88 -7.70 17.71
N CYS A 217 4.91 -6.96 17.17
CA CYS A 217 3.97 -7.49 16.17
C CYS A 217 4.69 -7.95 14.90
N ALA A 218 5.62 -7.14 14.40
CA ALA A 218 6.42 -7.47 13.22
C ALA A 218 7.28 -8.73 13.42
N PHE A 219 7.88 -8.89 14.60
CA PHE A 219 8.75 -10.02 14.93
C PHE A 219 7.97 -11.32 15.18
N TRP A 220 6.92 -11.29 16.02
CA TRP A 220 6.24 -12.50 16.48
C TRP A 220 5.10 -12.98 15.55
N CYS A 221 4.45 -12.07 14.81
CA CYS A 221 3.33 -12.40 13.92
C CYS A 221 3.37 -11.51 12.67
N GLY A 222 4.50 -11.49 11.95
CA GLY A 222 4.71 -10.60 10.81
C GLY A 222 3.62 -10.73 9.73
N CYS A 223 3.23 -11.95 9.35
CA CYS A 223 2.16 -12.18 8.37
C CYS A 223 0.80 -11.62 8.80
N CYS A 224 0.44 -11.83 10.07
CA CYS A 224 -0.80 -11.35 10.70
C CYS A 224 -0.82 -9.82 10.70
N THR A 225 0.31 -9.22 11.08
CA THR A 225 0.54 -7.78 11.09
C THR A 225 0.35 -7.15 9.72
N VAL A 226 0.97 -7.73 8.68
CA VAL A 226 0.80 -7.25 7.31
C VAL A 226 -0.64 -7.41 6.83
N THR A 227 -1.30 -8.52 7.17
CA THR A 227 -2.69 -8.74 6.77
C THR A 227 -3.65 -7.75 7.47
N GLN A 228 -3.43 -7.47 8.76
CA GLN A 228 -4.18 -6.43 9.49
C GLN A 228 -3.99 -5.06 8.85
N MET A 229 -2.76 -4.67 8.50
CA MET A 229 -2.50 -3.42 7.77
C MET A 229 -3.18 -3.41 6.39
N ALA A 230 -3.20 -4.55 5.70
CA ALA A 230 -3.86 -4.67 4.41
C ALA A 230 -5.38 -4.50 4.50
N ARG A 231 -6.01 -4.93 5.59
CA ARG A 231 -7.45 -4.73 5.87
C ARG A 231 -7.75 -3.34 6.39
N GLN A 232 -6.87 -2.75 7.20
CA GLN A 232 -6.99 -1.34 7.62
C GLN A 232 -6.99 -0.39 6.42
N THR A 233 -6.22 -0.74 5.39
CA THR A 233 -6.03 0.06 4.17
C THR A 233 -6.82 -0.48 2.98
N ALA A 234 -7.90 -1.22 3.17
CA ALA A 234 -8.80 -1.58 2.07
C ALA A 234 -10.19 -1.97 2.55
N GLU A 235 -11.18 -1.77 1.68
CA GLU A 235 -12.53 -2.25 1.91
C GLU A 235 -12.79 -3.55 1.15
N TYR A 236 -12.30 -4.67 1.70
CA TYR A 236 -12.45 -5.99 1.07
C TYR A 236 -13.87 -6.54 1.08
N GLU A 237 -14.79 -5.95 1.86
CA GLU A 237 -16.21 -6.27 1.77
C GLU A 237 -16.83 -5.78 0.46
N THR A 238 -16.30 -4.68 -0.08
CA THR A 238 -16.80 -4.05 -1.31
C THR A 238 -15.95 -4.41 -2.52
N TYR A 239 -14.63 -4.49 -2.38
CA TYR A 239 -13.70 -4.70 -3.48
C TYR A 239 -12.96 -6.03 -3.34
N VAL A 240 -13.00 -6.84 -4.40
CA VAL A 240 -12.28 -8.11 -4.45
C VAL A 240 -10.77 -7.88 -4.41
N ALA A 241 -10.08 -8.53 -3.47
CA ALA A 241 -8.63 -8.47 -3.37
C ALA A 241 -7.93 -9.05 -4.61
N GLN A 242 -6.79 -8.46 -4.99
CA GLN A 242 -5.99 -8.91 -6.13
C GLN A 242 -4.54 -9.23 -5.68
N CYS A 243 -4.02 -10.41 -6.00
CA CYS A 243 -2.65 -10.78 -5.60
C CYS A 243 -1.56 -10.02 -6.37
N CYS A 244 -1.80 -9.68 -7.63
CA CYS A 244 -0.76 -9.24 -8.56
C CYS A 244 -0.96 -7.80 -9.08
N SER A 245 -1.68 -6.96 -8.34
CA SER A 245 -1.77 -5.53 -8.65
C SER A 245 -0.91 -4.71 -7.68
N GLU A 246 -0.52 -3.50 -8.11
CA GLU A 246 0.36 -2.63 -7.31
C GLU A 246 -0.26 -2.25 -5.96
N THR A 247 -1.58 -2.13 -5.89
CA THR A 247 -2.31 -1.82 -4.65
C THR A 247 -3.08 -3.02 -4.12
N GLY A 248 -3.09 -4.17 -4.77
CA GLY A 248 -3.93 -5.30 -4.36
C GLY A 248 -5.45 -5.07 -4.43
N LEU A 249 -5.89 -4.03 -5.15
CA LEU A 249 -7.28 -3.65 -5.38
C LEU A 249 -7.53 -3.49 -6.89
N PRO A 250 -8.79 -3.62 -7.37
CA PRO A 250 -9.14 -3.35 -8.76
C PRO A 250 -8.97 -1.86 -9.10
N VAL A 251 -8.77 -1.54 -10.38
CA VAL A 251 -8.58 -0.16 -10.87
C VAL A 251 -9.76 0.76 -10.56
N SER A 252 -10.96 0.20 -10.43
CA SER A 252 -12.18 0.92 -10.06
C SER A 252 -12.32 1.20 -8.56
N ALA A 253 -11.45 0.63 -7.72
CA ALA A 253 -11.49 0.89 -6.28
C ALA A 253 -10.97 2.30 -6.00
N PRO A 254 -11.64 3.06 -5.10
CA PRO A 254 -11.18 4.36 -4.68
C PRO A 254 -9.82 4.20 -3.98
N GLN A 255 -8.91 5.14 -4.26
CA GLN A 255 -7.66 5.23 -3.52
C GLN A 255 -7.96 5.67 -2.09
N LEU A 256 -7.26 5.10 -1.11
CA LEU A 256 -7.45 5.48 0.27
C LEU A 256 -7.08 6.95 0.49
N GLN A 257 -8.03 7.72 1.00
CA GLN A 257 -7.81 9.08 1.45
C GLN A 257 -7.78 9.06 2.97
N PHE A 258 -6.59 9.22 3.55
CA PHE A 258 -6.51 9.53 4.97
C PHE A 258 -6.77 11.02 5.13
N GLY A 259 -7.69 11.36 6.04
CA GLY A 259 -8.13 12.71 6.34
C GLY A 259 -6.98 13.71 6.35
N GLY A 260 -7.15 14.80 5.59
CA GLY A 260 -6.13 15.79 5.33
C GLY A 260 -5.60 16.44 6.60
N THR A 261 -4.36 16.13 6.93
CA THR A 261 -3.41 17.09 7.50
C THR A 261 -2.06 16.82 6.85
N GLU A 262 -1.76 17.55 5.77
CA GLU A 262 -0.36 17.81 5.44
C GLU A 262 0.19 18.69 6.56
N ILE A 263 0.75 18.04 7.58
CA ILE A 263 1.65 18.72 8.51
C ILE A 263 2.92 19.02 7.70
N VAL A 264 3.14 20.32 7.50
CA VAL A 264 4.34 20.94 6.91
C VAL A 264 5.60 20.50 7.64
#